data_AF-A0A7S3XPG2-F1
#
_entry.id   AF-A0A7S3XPG2-F1
#
_cell.length_a   1.000
_cell.length_b   1.000
_cell.length_c   1.000
_cell.angle_alpha   90.00
_cell.angle_beta   90.00
_cell.angle_gamma   90.00
#
_symmetry.space_group_name_H-M   'P 1'
#
loop_
_entity.id
_entity.type
_entity.pdbx_description
1 polymer ?
#
loop_
_entity_poly.entity_id
_entity_poly.type
_entity_poly.pdbx_seq_one_letter_code
_entity_poly.pdbx_strand_id
1 'polypeptide(L)'
;DLVLGQPAAALAELAQHYAGQVERTAGITLRLGTRAESARHAGGAWTLQLATGEHVQARALLVATGLRLLRPARYFALPHRRVLDATSLTAQRDHLPPGRVLLLGAGDNAAENALYLAERGFDVTVWARGAWRAQ
;
A
#
# COMPACT_ATOMS: atom_id res chain seq x y z
N ASP A 1 8.23 2.98 -15.53
CA ASP A 1 8.83 3.82 -14.46
C ASP A 1 8.28 5.25 -14.40
N LEU A 2 6.97 5.45 -14.62
CA LEU A 2 6.32 6.74 -14.43
C LEU A 2 5.17 6.58 -13.44
N VAL A 3 5.04 7.52 -12.52
CA VAL A 3 3.91 7.65 -11.60
C VAL A 3 3.34 9.04 -11.78
N LEU A 4 2.05 9.12 -12.17
CA LEU A 4 1.37 10.39 -12.46
C LEU A 4 2.11 11.28 -13.48
N GLY A 5 2.75 10.66 -14.48
CA GLY A 5 3.49 11.37 -15.53
C GLY A 5 4.91 11.82 -15.14
N GLN A 6 5.39 11.47 -13.94
CA GLN A 6 6.75 11.78 -13.46
C GLN A 6 7.56 10.50 -13.24
N PRO A 7 8.90 10.52 -13.33
CA PRO A 7 9.75 9.38 -12.99
C PRO A 7 9.42 8.85 -11.59
N ALA A 8 9.32 7.52 -11.43
CA ALA A 8 9.00 6.90 -10.13
C ALA A 8 10.00 7.27 -9.02
N ALA A 9 11.26 7.55 -9.38
CA ALA A 9 12.29 8.05 -8.47
C ALA A 9 11.96 9.41 -7.82
N ALA A 10 11.08 10.20 -8.43
CA ALA A 10 10.67 11.53 -7.95
C ALA A 10 9.40 11.48 -7.08
N LEU A 11 8.90 10.30 -6.70
CA LEU A 11 7.62 10.18 -6.01
C LEU A 11 7.57 10.93 -4.66
N ALA A 12 8.67 10.95 -3.92
CA ALA A 12 8.78 11.71 -2.67
C ALA A 12 8.69 13.22 -2.90
N GLU A 13 9.38 13.73 -3.93
CA GLU A 13 9.33 15.13 -4.32
C GLU A 13 7.94 15.52 -4.82
N LEU A 14 7.30 14.65 -5.60
CA LEU A 14 5.93 14.84 -6.08
C LEU A 14 4.94 14.88 -4.91
N ALA A 15 5.10 14.02 -3.91
CA ALA A 15 4.28 14.04 -2.71
C ALA A 15 4.45 15.35 -1.92
N GLN A 16 5.69 15.83 -1.76
CA GLN A 16 5.96 17.13 -1.13
C GLN A 16 5.36 18.29 -1.92
N HIS A 17 5.45 18.25 -3.25
CA HIS A 17 4.85 19.25 -4.12
C HIS A 17 3.33 19.35 -3.91
N TYR A 18 2.63 18.22 -3.93
CA TYR A 18 1.19 18.19 -3.69
C TYR A 18 0.81 18.59 -2.26
N ALA A 19 1.58 18.17 -1.25
CA ALA A 19 1.36 18.60 0.14
C ALA A 19 1.46 20.13 0.26
N GLY A 20 2.51 20.73 -0.29
CA GLY A 20 2.70 22.18 -0.29
C GLY A 20 1.65 22.92 -1.12
N GLN A 21 1.08 22.31 -2.17
CA GLN A 21 -0.04 22.88 -2.90
C GLN A 21 -1.30 22.92 -2.02
N VAL A 22 -1.62 21.82 -1.34
CA VAL A 22 -2.79 21.73 -0.46
C VAL A 22 -2.70 22.73 0.69
N GLU A 23 -1.52 22.86 1.33
CA GLU A 23 -1.28 23.83 2.41
C GLU A 23 -1.52 25.29 1.98
N ARG A 24 -1.21 25.62 0.72
CA ARG A 24 -1.39 26.98 0.17
C ARG A 24 -2.78 27.22 -0.42
N THR A 25 -3.61 26.19 -0.55
CA THR A 25 -4.92 26.32 -1.19
C THR A 25 -5.94 26.85 -0.18
N ALA A 26 -6.43 28.07 -0.43
CA ALA A 26 -7.46 28.68 0.40
C ALA A 26 -8.75 27.83 0.41
N GLY A 27 -9.40 27.74 1.57
CA GLY A 27 -10.63 26.98 1.75
C GLY A 27 -10.44 25.49 2.05
N ILE A 28 -9.21 24.99 2.13
CA ILE A 28 -8.92 23.64 2.63
C ILE A 28 -8.64 23.68 4.13
N THR A 29 -9.38 22.88 4.90
CA THR A 29 -9.09 22.65 6.32
C THR A 29 -8.38 21.31 6.47
N LEU A 30 -7.11 21.36 6.91
CA LEU A 30 -6.31 20.18 7.18
C LEU A 30 -6.49 19.71 8.62
N ARG A 31 -6.78 18.42 8.79
CA ARG A 31 -6.78 17.74 10.08
C ARG A 31 -5.76 16.60 10.04
N LEU A 32 -4.51 16.94 10.39
CA LEU A 32 -3.39 16.00 10.41
C LEU A 32 -3.20 15.43 11.83
N GLY A 33 -2.41 14.36 11.95
CA GLY A 33 -2.14 13.73 13.25
C GLY A 33 -3.35 13.02 13.88
N THR A 34 -4.44 12.82 13.13
CA THR A 34 -5.65 12.12 13.56
C THR A 34 -6.07 11.10 12.50
N ARG A 35 -6.99 10.20 12.86
CA ARG A 35 -7.60 9.22 11.97
C ARG A 35 -9.11 9.39 11.98
N ALA A 36 -9.76 9.16 10.84
CA ALA A 36 -11.19 8.90 10.81
C ALA A 36 -11.45 7.48 11.33
N GLU A 37 -12.33 7.33 12.32
CA GLU A 37 -12.69 6.05 12.94
C GLU A 37 -14.01 5.51 12.44
N SER A 38 -14.96 6.40 12.11
CA SER A 38 -16.21 6.02 11.48
C SER A 38 -16.71 7.10 10.52
N ALA A 39 -17.52 6.66 9.55
CA ALA A 39 -18.26 7.52 8.65
C ALA A 39 -19.70 7.01 8.58
N ARG A 40 -20.67 7.89 8.84
CA ARG A 40 -22.10 7.57 8.81
C ARG A 40 -22.80 8.51 7.83
N HIS A 41 -23.69 7.98 7.01
CA HIS A 41 -24.51 8.77 6.10
C HIS A 41 -25.96 8.75 6.56
N ALA A 42 -26.51 9.91 6.90
CA ALA A 42 -27.89 10.06 7.35
C ALA A 42 -28.40 11.46 6.98
N GLY A 43 -29.68 11.57 6.62
CA GLY A 43 -30.31 12.87 6.32
C GLY A 43 -29.64 13.64 5.17
N GLY A 44 -28.99 12.95 4.22
CA GLY A 44 -28.31 13.58 3.09
C GLY A 44 -26.94 14.20 3.41
N ALA A 45 -26.37 13.88 4.57
CA ALA A 45 -25.03 14.32 4.97
C ALA A 45 -24.21 13.17 5.55
N TRP A 46 -22.89 13.31 5.44
CA TRP A 46 -21.89 12.46 6.07
C TRP A 46 -21.46 13.07 7.39
N THR A 47 -21.42 12.23 8.43
CA THR A 47 -20.75 12.52 9.70
C THR A 47 -19.55 11.61 9.86
N LEU A 48 -18.35 12.19 9.95
CA LEU A 48 -17.13 11.47 10.31
C LEU A 48 -16.82 11.68 11.78
N GLN A 49 -16.45 10.60 12.48
CA GLN A 49 -15.86 10.68 13.80
C GLN A 49 -14.35 10.52 13.68
N LEU A 50 -13.60 11.45 14.24
CA LEU A 50 -12.14 11.38 14.33
C LEU A 50 -11.72 10.75 15.66
N ALA A 51 -10.52 10.19 15.72
CA ALA A 51 -9.97 9.59 16.95
C ALA A 51 -9.78 10.60 18.10
N THR A 52 -9.76 11.89 17.78
CA THR A 52 -9.77 12.97 18.77
C THR A 52 -11.15 13.14 19.45
N GLY A 53 -12.19 12.46 18.97
CA GLY A 53 -13.59 12.65 19.38
C GLY A 53 -14.32 13.73 18.57
N GLU A 54 -13.62 14.50 17.74
CA GLU A 54 -14.23 15.50 16.86
C GLU A 54 -15.18 14.86 15.84
N HIS A 55 -16.30 15.52 15.57
CA HIS A 55 -17.23 15.14 14.52
C HIS A 55 -17.20 16.15 13.37
N VAL A 56 -17.01 15.67 12.14
CA VAL A 56 -16.94 16.49 10.94
C VAL A 56 -18.14 16.18 10.05
N GLN A 57 -18.89 17.21 9.67
CA GLN A 57 -20.01 17.09 8.74
C GLN A 57 -19.56 17.44 7.32
N ALA A 58 -20.04 16.68 6.34
CA ALA A 58 -19.77 16.91 4.92
C ALA A 58 -20.95 16.49 4.05
N ARG A 59 -21.15 17.15 2.91
CA ARG A 59 -22.18 16.74 1.92
C ARG A 59 -21.74 15.55 1.08
N ALA A 60 -20.43 15.37 0.90
CA ALA A 60 -19.83 14.30 0.13
C ALA A 60 -18.56 13.80 0.82
N LEU A 61 -18.20 12.55 0.57
CA LEU A 61 -17.01 11.91 1.13
C LEU A 61 -16.20 11.25 0.00
N LEU A 62 -14.92 11.62 -0.10
CA LEU A 62 -13.93 10.92 -0.93
C LEU A 62 -13.03 10.08 -0.02
N VAL A 63 -12.94 8.78 -0.28
CA VAL A 63 -12.05 7.87 0.45
C VAL A 63 -10.79 7.64 -0.37
N ALA A 64 -9.68 8.25 0.06
CA ALA A 64 -8.38 8.17 -0.60
C ALA A 64 -7.27 7.72 0.37
N THR A 65 -7.59 6.78 1.28
CA THR A 65 -6.68 6.33 2.35
C THR A 65 -5.57 5.38 1.91
N GLY A 66 -5.51 5.06 0.60
CA GLY A 66 -4.62 4.04 0.07
C GLY A 66 -4.92 2.64 0.61
N LEU A 67 -3.95 1.74 0.43
CA LEU A 67 -4.00 0.36 0.90
C LEU A 67 -2.91 0.13 1.93
N ARG A 68 -3.22 -0.68 2.95
CA ARG A 68 -2.20 -1.21 3.87
C ARG A 68 -1.76 -2.57 3.37
N LEU A 69 -0.45 -2.78 3.31
CA LEU A 69 0.09 -4.09 3.00
C LEU A 69 -0.42 -5.10 4.03
N LEU A 70 -1.03 -6.19 3.54
CA LEU A 70 -1.42 -7.28 4.42
C LEU A 70 -0.17 -7.96 4.95
N ARG A 71 0.07 -7.84 6.25
CA ARG A 71 1.23 -8.43 6.93
C ARG A 71 0.77 -9.36 8.06
N PRO A 72 0.42 -10.63 7.76
CA PRO A 72 -0.16 -11.54 8.74
C PRO A 72 0.80 -11.82 9.91
N ALA A 73 0.35 -11.60 11.15
CA ALA A 73 1.16 -11.80 12.35
C ALA A 73 1.78 -13.21 12.43
N ARG A 74 1.07 -14.24 11.93
CA ARG A 74 1.58 -15.63 11.88
C ARG A 74 2.94 -15.80 11.16
N TYR A 75 3.30 -14.88 10.27
CA TYR A 75 4.58 -14.91 9.56
C TYR A 75 5.56 -13.84 10.08
N PHE A 76 5.04 -12.74 10.62
CA PHE A 76 5.83 -11.53 10.89
C PHE A 76 5.92 -11.15 12.38
N ALA A 77 5.30 -11.90 13.29
CA ALA A 77 5.38 -11.63 14.73
C ALA A 77 6.82 -11.76 15.26
N LEU A 78 7.61 -12.69 14.69
CA LEU A 78 9.03 -12.83 14.96
C LEU A 78 9.80 -12.51 13.67
N PRO A 79 10.57 -11.40 13.62
CA PRO A 79 11.35 -11.05 12.44
C PRO A 79 12.35 -12.15 12.08
N HIS A 80 12.43 -12.49 10.79
CA HIS A 80 13.40 -13.45 10.29
C HIS A 80 13.91 -13.03 8.91
N ARG A 81 15.24 -13.07 8.69
CA ARG A 81 15.88 -12.58 7.45
C ARG A 81 15.39 -13.23 6.15
N ARG A 82 14.81 -14.43 6.23
CA ARG A 82 14.27 -15.18 5.09
C ARG A 82 12.76 -14.98 4.88
N VAL A 83 12.09 -14.22 5.75
CA VAL A 83 10.65 -13.96 5.66
C VAL A 83 10.46 -12.50 5.28
N LEU A 84 10.05 -12.30 4.03
CA LEU A 84 9.95 -10.98 3.41
C LEU A 84 8.49 -10.67 3.12
N ASP A 85 8.09 -9.44 3.41
CA ASP A 85 6.86 -8.90 2.83
C ASP A 85 7.10 -8.41 1.40
N ALA A 86 6.02 -8.07 0.68
CA ALA A 86 6.11 -7.68 -0.73
C ALA A 86 7.05 -6.49 -0.98
N THR A 87 7.03 -5.50 -0.08
CA THR A 87 7.86 -4.30 -0.19
C THR A 87 9.34 -4.66 -0.01
N SER A 88 9.65 -5.43 1.04
CA SER A 88 11.01 -5.86 1.36
C SER A 88 11.57 -6.78 0.28
N LEU A 89 10.76 -7.68 -0.29
CA LEU A 89 11.16 -8.50 -1.43
C LEU A 89 11.49 -7.63 -2.64
N THR A 90 10.59 -6.73 -3.03
CA THR A 90 10.78 -5.86 -4.19
C THR A 90 12.04 -5.00 -4.06
N ALA A 91 12.34 -4.50 -2.86
CA ALA A 91 13.50 -3.65 -2.62
C ALA A 91 14.85 -4.38 -2.70
N GLN A 92 14.90 -5.70 -2.48
CA GLN A 92 16.17 -6.43 -2.36
C GLN A 92 16.31 -7.64 -3.29
N ARG A 93 15.28 -7.98 -4.07
CA ARG A 93 15.26 -9.16 -4.96
C ARG A 93 16.44 -9.24 -5.94
N ASP A 94 17.03 -8.11 -6.29
CA ASP A 94 18.22 -8.02 -7.15
C ASP A 94 19.49 -8.58 -6.49
N HIS A 95 19.53 -8.59 -5.17
CA HIS A 95 20.69 -8.96 -4.36
C HIS A 95 20.49 -10.27 -3.60
N LEU A 96 19.36 -10.95 -3.78
CA LEU A 96 19.11 -12.23 -3.14
C LEU A 96 19.94 -13.33 -3.81
N PRO A 97 20.62 -14.19 -3.03
CA PRO A 97 21.30 -15.35 -3.61
C PRO A 97 20.26 -16.33 -4.18
N PRO A 98 20.50 -16.94 -5.36
CA PRO A 98 19.62 -17.96 -5.93
C PRO A 98 19.36 -19.11 -4.95
N GLY A 99 18.14 -19.64 -5.01
CA GLY A 99 17.73 -20.76 -4.16
C GLY A 99 16.24 -21.03 -4.24
N ARG A 100 15.73 -21.77 -3.25
CA ARG A 100 14.29 -22.08 -3.15
C ARG A 100 13.52 -20.94 -2.51
N VAL A 101 12.45 -20.49 -3.17
CA VAL A 101 11.58 -19.42 -2.71
C VAL A 101 10.12 -19.84 -2.76
N LEU A 102 9.39 -19.55 -1.68
CA LEU A 102 7.94 -19.70 -1.60
C LEU A 102 7.30 -18.30 -1.64
N LEU A 103 6.51 -18.04 -2.67
CA LEU A 103 5.73 -16.81 -2.79
C LEU A 103 4.29 -17.09 -2.39
N LEU A 104 3.76 -16.29 -1.47
CA LEU A 104 2.39 -16.40 -0.98
C LEU A 104 1.53 -15.29 -1.59
N GLY A 105 0.63 -15.64 -2.50
CA GLY A 105 -0.23 -14.68 -3.17
C GLY A 105 -0.67 -15.13 -4.56
N ALA A 106 -1.75 -14.54 -5.05
CA ALA A 106 -2.36 -14.87 -6.34
C ALA A 106 -2.55 -13.66 -7.26
N GLY A 107 -2.11 -12.47 -6.83
CA GLY A 107 -2.23 -11.23 -7.60
C GLY A 107 -0.94 -10.86 -8.32
N ASP A 108 -0.97 -9.76 -9.06
CA ASP A 108 0.11 -9.33 -9.97
C ASP A 108 1.47 -9.28 -9.29
N ASN A 109 1.57 -8.70 -8.09
CA ASN A 109 2.84 -8.62 -7.38
C ASN A 109 3.49 -9.99 -7.10
N ALA A 110 2.68 -11.03 -6.85
CA ALA A 110 3.21 -12.38 -6.65
C ALA A 110 3.67 -12.99 -7.99
N ALA A 111 2.91 -12.79 -9.07
CA ALA A 111 3.25 -13.28 -10.40
C ALA A 111 4.51 -12.60 -10.97
N GLU A 112 4.60 -11.27 -10.87
CA GLU A 112 5.76 -10.49 -11.30
C GLU A 112 7.02 -10.91 -10.57
N ASN A 113 6.95 -11.06 -9.23
CA ASN A 113 8.11 -11.52 -8.46
C ASN A 113 8.46 -12.98 -8.75
N ALA A 114 7.47 -13.83 -9.03
CA ALA A 114 7.70 -15.22 -9.42
C ALA A 114 8.49 -15.28 -10.74
N LEU A 115 8.05 -14.54 -11.76
CA LEU A 115 8.72 -14.47 -13.04
C LEU A 115 10.14 -13.89 -12.89
N TYR A 116 10.25 -12.74 -12.20
CA TYR A 116 11.52 -12.06 -11.95
C TYR A 116 12.58 -12.98 -11.31
N LEU A 117 12.17 -13.76 -10.31
CA LEU A 117 13.04 -14.68 -9.58
C LEU A 117 13.36 -15.93 -10.42
N ALA A 118 12.38 -16.49 -11.12
CA ALA A 118 12.58 -17.66 -11.99
C ALA A 118 13.60 -17.36 -13.11
N GLU A 119 13.53 -16.19 -13.74
CA GLU A 119 14.49 -15.72 -14.74
C GLU A 119 15.94 -15.60 -14.20
N ARG A 120 16.11 -15.52 -12.88
CA ARG A 120 17.40 -15.41 -12.18
C ARG A 120 17.85 -16.73 -11.54
N GLY A 121 17.23 -17.84 -11.91
CA GLY A 121 17.65 -19.18 -11.48
C GLY A 121 17.17 -19.59 -10.09
N PHE A 122 16.13 -18.94 -9.56
CA PHE A 122 15.47 -19.41 -8.34
C PHE A 122 14.54 -20.59 -8.65
N ASP A 123 14.43 -21.51 -7.70
CA ASP A 123 13.39 -22.53 -7.69
C ASP A 123 12.15 -21.94 -6.99
N VAL A 124 11.19 -21.49 -7.80
CA VAL A 124 10.04 -20.71 -7.37
C VAL A 124 8.81 -21.60 -7.21
N THR A 125 8.26 -21.61 -5.99
CA THR A 125 6.93 -22.14 -5.72
C THR A 125 5.98 -20.99 -5.41
N VAL A 126 4.86 -20.88 -6.13
CA VAL A 126 3.78 -19.94 -5.80
C VAL A 126 2.63 -20.68 -5.14
N TRP A 127 2.21 -20.20 -3.97
CA TRP A 127 1.06 -20.74 -3.25
C TRP A 127 -0.05 -19.69 -3.13
N ALA A 128 -1.23 -20.06 -3.61
CA ALA A 128 -2.45 -19.28 -3.57
C ALA A 128 -3.55 -20.05 -2.82
N ARG A 129 -4.36 -19.33 -2.03
CA ARG A 129 -5.52 -19.91 -1.34
C ARG A 129 -6.69 -20.19 -2.28
N GLY A 130 -6.75 -19.52 -3.42
CA GLY A 130 -7.84 -19.62 -4.39
C GLY A 130 -7.30 -19.50 -5.81
N ALA A 131 -8.20 -19.27 -6.76
CA ALA A 131 -7.85 -19.08 -8.16
C ALA A 131 -6.84 -17.93 -8.35
N TRP A 132 -6.03 -18.06 -9.41
CA TRP A 132 -5.14 -17.00 -9.88
C TRP A 132 -5.94 -15.74 -10.23
N ARG A 133 -5.42 -14.58 -9.84
CA ARG A 133 -6.02 -13.26 -10.08
C ARG A 133 -5.06 -12.30 -10.78
N ALA A 134 -3.84 -12.74 -11.07
CA ALA A 134 -2.91 -11.96 -11.87
C ALA A 134 -3.48 -11.80 -13.28
N GLN A 135 -3.42 -10.58 -13.83
CA GLN A 135 -3.97 -10.25 -15.15
C GLN A 135 -2.87 -9.86 -16.14
#